data_AF-A0A0P9CR47-F1
#
_entry.id   AF-A0A0P9CR47-F1
#
_cell.length_a   1.000
_cell.length_b   1.000
_cell.length_c   1.000
_cell.angle_alpha   90.00
_cell.angle_beta   90.00
_cell.angle_gamma   90.00
#
_symmetry.space_group_name_H-M   'P 1'
#
loop_
_entity.id
_entity.type
_entity.pdbx_description
1 polymer ?
#
loop_
_entity_poly.entity_id
_entity_poly.type
_entity_poly.pdbx_seq_one_letter_code
_entity_poly.pdbx_strand_id
1 'polypeptide(L)'
;AKITYEVVRTLETQPRRVPGTQQLTRPDIRAAIVEAVKQQLPPAQATLAGFAEQPDVDKVVDTALDIMVEGTISIPRILVVPTGDVRAGFHPFSLDLSNLRYPPVSDELWVQHLRTGQRDIVALGSGGVEEQRPEDYVVSGLIDFDDISYDDHAELLYDLAAQTVEHFRGYLSEADTTKVLRAYQREIARNIHAQMQAHYWESATSYDTVVSKGFINLKESAYTYAINEQPLDYHVSPADKSNMAKYLFSGFRKCLYAVQKFDSDAERKLAVILERDSIKWFKPARGQFQMVYLLNGNQQEYQP
;
A
#
# COMPACT_ATOMS: atom_id res chain seq x y z
N ALA A 1 -14.75 1.64 31.21
CA ALA A 1 -14.95 1.62 29.75
C ALA A 1 -13.69 2.07 28.99
N LYS A 2 -13.32 3.37 28.93
CA LYS A 2 -12.13 3.82 28.17
C LYS A 2 -10.80 3.18 28.64
N ILE A 3 -10.57 3.18 29.96
CA ILE A 3 -9.38 2.54 30.56
C ILE A 3 -9.36 1.03 30.28
N THR A 4 -10.52 0.37 30.38
CA THR A 4 -10.68 -1.05 30.03
C THR A 4 -10.26 -1.34 28.59
N TYR A 5 -10.64 -0.48 27.64
CA TYR A 5 -10.27 -0.60 26.23
C TYR A 5 -8.75 -0.45 26.01
N GLU A 6 -8.11 0.50 26.69
CA GLU A 6 -6.65 0.71 26.62
C GLU A 6 -5.85 -0.48 27.17
N VAL A 7 -6.31 -1.05 28.29
CA VAL A 7 -5.71 -2.26 28.88
C VAL A 7 -5.81 -3.43 27.90
N VAL A 8 -6.96 -3.64 27.25
CA VAL A 8 -7.11 -4.75 26.30
C VAL A 8 -6.30 -4.51 25.02
N ARG A 9 -6.17 -3.27 24.56
CA ARG A 9 -5.28 -2.92 23.44
C ARG A 9 -3.81 -3.30 23.72
N THR A 10 -3.40 -3.30 24.97
CA THR A 10 -2.06 -3.77 25.38
C THR A 10 -1.93 -5.29 25.30
N LEU A 11 -3.04 -6.02 25.47
CA LEU A 11 -3.08 -7.49 25.34
C LEU A 11 -3.12 -7.95 23.87
N GLU A 12 -3.60 -7.12 22.94
CA GLU A 12 -3.58 -7.40 21.49
C GLU A 12 -2.18 -7.74 20.95
N THR A 13 -1.14 -7.09 21.49
CA THR A 13 0.26 -7.28 21.08
C THR A 13 0.91 -8.51 21.72
N GLN A 14 0.17 -9.27 22.53
CA GLN A 14 0.62 -10.49 23.19
C GLN A 14 -0.11 -11.73 22.63
N PRO A 15 0.14 -12.11 21.36
CA PRO A 15 -0.57 -13.22 20.71
C PRO A 15 -0.36 -14.57 21.42
N ARG A 16 0.74 -14.75 22.17
CA ARG A 16 0.98 -15.95 22.99
C ARG A 16 0.03 -16.07 24.20
N ARG A 17 -0.48 -14.95 24.70
CA ARG A 17 -1.33 -14.90 25.90
C ARG A 17 -2.81 -14.77 25.53
N VAL A 18 -3.11 -14.02 24.47
CA VAL A 18 -4.47 -13.81 23.95
C VAL A 18 -4.44 -13.97 22.42
N PRO A 19 -4.53 -15.22 21.91
CA PRO A 19 -4.53 -15.47 20.48
C PRO A 19 -5.83 -15.01 19.79
N GLY A 20 -6.89 -14.70 20.53
CA GLY A 20 -8.16 -14.19 20.01
C GLY A 20 -9.04 -13.55 21.11
N THR A 21 -10.12 -12.91 20.68
CA THR A 21 -11.03 -12.20 21.58
C THR A 21 -11.81 -13.13 22.51
N GLN A 22 -12.01 -14.40 22.12
CA GLN A 22 -12.67 -15.40 22.97
C GLN A 22 -11.86 -15.71 24.23
N GLN A 23 -10.54 -15.54 24.24
CA GLN A 23 -9.73 -15.78 25.43
C GLN A 23 -9.88 -14.66 26.47
N LEU A 24 -10.42 -13.48 26.09
CA LEU A 24 -10.71 -12.39 27.02
C LEU A 24 -11.86 -12.72 27.99
N THR A 25 -12.69 -13.73 27.70
CA THR A 25 -13.76 -14.17 28.60
C THR A 25 -13.28 -15.14 29.68
N ARG A 26 -12.02 -15.60 29.63
CA ARG A 26 -11.45 -16.49 30.64
C ARG A 26 -11.33 -15.78 32.00
N PRO A 27 -11.65 -16.45 33.12
CA PRO A 27 -11.64 -15.83 34.45
C PRO A 27 -10.25 -15.31 34.83
N ASP A 28 -9.18 -16.03 34.46
CA ASP A 28 -7.79 -15.65 34.74
C ASP A 28 -7.40 -14.32 34.07
N ILE A 29 -7.87 -14.10 32.85
CA ILE A 29 -7.59 -12.89 32.05
C ILE A 29 -8.51 -11.75 32.49
N ARG A 30 -9.77 -12.03 32.82
CA ARG A 30 -10.69 -11.05 33.41
C ARG A 30 -10.16 -10.47 34.73
N ALA A 31 -9.68 -11.33 35.63
CA ALA A 31 -9.09 -10.90 36.90
C ALA A 31 -7.88 -9.97 36.67
N ALA A 32 -7.00 -10.31 35.73
CA ALA A 32 -5.85 -9.48 35.37
C ALA A 32 -6.26 -8.13 34.76
N ILE A 33 -7.32 -8.10 33.94
CA ILE A 33 -7.85 -6.86 33.35
C ILE A 33 -8.47 -5.98 34.44
N VAL A 34 -9.27 -6.55 35.35
CA VAL A 34 -9.88 -5.83 36.46
C VAL A 34 -8.80 -5.22 37.37
N GLU A 35 -7.74 -5.97 37.69
CA GLU A 35 -6.63 -5.49 38.49
C GLU A 35 -5.90 -4.32 37.80
N ALA A 36 -5.59 -4.48 36.50
CA ALA A 36 -4.96 -3.42 35.70
C ALA A 36 -5.84 -2.16 35.59
N VAL A 37 -7.16 -2.32 35.44
CA VAL A 37 -8.11 -1.20 35.42
C VAL A 37 -8.17 -0.50 36.78
N LYS A 38 -8.16 -1.25 37.90
CA LYS A 38 -8.13 -0.69 39.26
C LYS A 38 -6.84 0.08 39.54
N GLN A 39 -5.69 -0.36 39.00
CA GLN A 39 -4.41 0.33 39.13
C GLN A 39 -4.32 1.63 38.29
N GLN A 40 -5.00 1.67 37.14
CA GLN A 40 -5.02 2.84 36.24
C GLN A 40 -6.17 3.81 36.51
N LEU A 41 -7.13 3.45 37.37
CA LEU A 41 -8.17 4.40 37.79
C LEU A 41 -7.51 5.55 38.57
N PRO A 42 -7.75 6.82 38.20
CA PRO A 42 -7.32 7.93 39.03
C PRO A 42 -7.97 7.81 40.43
N PRO A 43 -7.29 8.21 41.51
CA PRO A 43 -7.89 8.22 42.82
C PRO A 43 -9.15 9.10 42.76
N ALA A 44 -10.27 8.57 43.26
CA ALA A 44 -11.54 9.27 43.24
C ALA A 44 -11.33 10.69 43.81
N GLN A 45 -11.55 11.71 42.99
CA GLN A 45 -11.69 13.08 43.48
C GLN A 45 -12.68 13.02 44.65
N ALA A 46 -12.31 13.58 45.80
CA ALA A 46 -13.09 13.52 47.03
C ALA A 46 -14.47 14.19 46.85
N THR A 47 -15.40 13.46 46.24
CA THR A 47 -16.82 13.81 46.23
C THR A 47 -17.38 13.47 47.60
N LEU A 48 -18.06 14.45 48.19
CA LEU A 48 -18.68 14.39 49.51
C LEU A 48 -19.29 13.01 49.82
N ALA A 49 -18.87 12.44 50.95
CA ALA A 49 -19.33 11.15 51.45
C ALA A 49 -20.86 11.12 51.53
N GLY A 50 -21.49 10.31 50.68
CA GLY A 50 -22.93 10.04 50.73
C GLY A 50 -23.70 10.01 49.40
N PHE A 51 -23.10 10.44 48.27
CA PHE A 51 -23.84 10.57 46.98
C PHE A 51 -23.16 9.97 45.74
N ALA A 52 -22.08 9.21 45.88
CA ALA A 52 -21.49 8.47 44.76
C ALA A 52 -21.69 6.97 44.98
N GLU A 53 -22.63 6.36 44.24
CA GLU A 53 -22.56 4.92 43.97
C GLU A 53 -21.18 4.65 43.38
N GLN A 54 -20.34 3.92 44.12
CA GLN A 54 -19.08 3.47 43.57
C GLN A 54 -19.41 2.62 42.33
N PRO A 55 -18.96 3.01 41.13
CA PRO A 55 -19.28 2.24 39.94
C PRO A 55 -18.74 0.83 40.14
N ASP A 56 -19.59 -0.16 39.94
CA ASP A 56 -19.24 -1.58 39.99
C ASP A 56 -18.28 -1.87 38.83
N VAL A 57 -16.97 -1.74 39.11
CA VAL A 57 -15.90 -1.84 38.12
C VAL A 57 -15.94 -3.18 37.41
N ASP A 58 -16.30 -4.24 38.15
CA ASP A 58 -16.39 -5.60 37.62
C ASP A 58 -17.51 -5.70 36.57
N LYS A 59 -18.70 -5.16 36.84
CA LYS A 59 -19.80 -5.11 35.84
C LYS A 59 -19.47 -4.25 34.62
N VAL A 60 -18.78 -3.13 34.82
CA VAL A 60 -18.38 -2.24 33.71
C VAL A 60 -17.34 -2.91 32.83
N VAL A 61 -16.41 -3.67 33.42
CA VAL A 61 -15.42 -4.44 32.67
C VAL A 61 -16.08 -5.59 31.93
N ASP A 62 -16.97 -6.36 32.57
CA ASP A 62 -17.69 -7.46 31.94
C ASP A 62 -18.53 -6.98 30.74
N THR A 63 -19.32 -5.93 30.94
CA THR A 63 -20.15 -5.35 29.85
C THR A 63 -19.26 -4.84 28.71
N ALA A 64 -18.12 -4.22 29.02
CA ALA A 64 -17.21 -3.72 27.99
C ALA A 64 -16.52 -4.86 27.21
N LEU A 65 -16.16 -5.96 27.89
CA LEU A 65 -15.58 -7.13 27.24
C LEU A 65 -16.59 -7.82 26.34
N ASP A 66 -17.83 -7.97 26.78
CA ASP A 66 -18.89 -8.61 25.99
C ASP A 66 -19.19 -7.79 24.72
N ILE A 67 -19.34 -6.47 24.83
CA ILE A 67 -19.50 -5.56 23.67
C ILE A 67 -18.32 -5.72 22.71
N MET A 68 -17.10 -5.85 23.21
CA MET A 68 -15.91 -5.95 22.37
C MET A 68 -15.79 -7.32 21.69
N VAL A 69 -16.17 -8.41 22.36
CA VAL A 69 -16.23 -9.75 21.76
C VAL A 69 -17.33 -9.82 20.70
N GLU A 70 -18.47 -9.16 20.92
CA GLU A 70 -19.54 -9.04 19.92
C GLU A 70 -19.11 -8.18 18.72
N GLY A 71 -18.47 -7.04 18.96
CA GLY A 71 -18.04 -6.08 17.93
C GLY A 71 -16.76 -6.43 17.17
N THR A 72 -16.10 -7.56 17.47
CA THR A 72 -14.81 -7.91 16.87
C THR A 72 -14.79 -9.32 16.27
N ILE A 73 -14.16 -9.48 15.10
CA ILE A 73 -13.72 -10.78 14.58
C ILE A 73 -12.22 -10.90 14.86
N SER A 74 -11.81 -12.02 15.46
CA SER A 74 -10.39 -12.32 15.69
C SER A 74 -9.69 -12.63 14.38
N ILE A 75 -9.15 -11.60 13.73
CA ILE A 75 -8.32 -11.75 12.53
C ILE A 75 -6.87 -11.56 12.98
N PRO A 76 -6.08 -12.65 13.07
CA PRO A 76 -4.69 -12.54 13.48
C PRO A 76 -3.90 -11.80 12.40
N ARG A 77 -2.98 -10.93 12.82
CA ARG A 77 -2.06 -10.26 11.89
C ARG A 77 -0.85 -11.15 11.66
N ILE A 78 -0.92 -11.94 10.59
CA ILE A 78 0.16 -12.79 10.12
C ILE A 78 1.04 -11.94 9.20
N LEU A 79 2.30 -11.76 9.60
CA LEU A 79 3.33 -11.15 8.75
C LEU A 79 4.19 -12.28 8.22
N VAL A 80 4.30 -12.35 6.90
CA VAL A 80 5.26 -13.24 6.24
C VAL A 80 6.56 -12.45 6.14
N VAL A 81 7.55 -12.84 6.93
CA VAL A 81 8.86 -12.18 6.92
C VAL A 81 9.84 -13.11 6.22
N PRO A 82 10.52 -12.68 5.14
CA PRO A 82 11.54 -13.49 4.51
C PRO A 82 12.64 -13.73 5.53
N THR A 83 12.98 -14.99 5.76
CA THR A 83 14.04 -15.40 6.68
C THR A 83 15.14 -16.05 5.85
N GLY A 84 16.31 -15.41 5.81
CA GLY A 84 17.45 -15.83 5.01
C GLY A 84 17.84 -14.79 3.94
N ASP A 85 18.75 -15.17 3.05
CA ASP A 85 19.21 -14.31 1.96
C ASP A 85 18.07 -14.11 0.94
N VAL A 86 17.61 -12.87 0.80
CA VAL A 86 16.73 -12.45 -0.30
C VAL A 86 17.62 -12.16 -1.49
N ARG A 87 17.46 -12.93 -2.56
CA ARG A 87 18.14 -12.65 -3.84
C ARG A 87 17.12 -12.06 -4.79
N ALA A 88 17.41 -10.86 -5.26
CA ALA A 88 16.68 -10.21 -6.32
C ALA A 88 17.59 -10.11 -7.54
N GLY A 89 17.00 -10.10 -8.73
CA GLY A 89 17.75 -9.86 -9.95
C GLY A 89 16.86 -9.84 -11.18
N PHE A 90 17.51 -9.87 -12.33
CA PHE A 90 16.86 -9.83 -13.62
C PHE A 90 17.24 -11.08 -14.42
N HIS A 91 16.28 -11.66 -15.12
CA HIS A 91 16.59 -12.71 -16.10
C HIS A 91 17.20 -12.08 -17.36
N PRO A 92 18.18 -12.73 -18.01
CA PRO A 92 18.66 -12.30 -19.32
C PRO A 92 17.53 -12.23 -20.34
N PHE A 93 17.44 -11.13 -21.07
CA PHE A 93 16.41 -10.90 -22.10
C PHE A 93 16.97 -10.05 -23.24
N SER A 94 16.26 -10.05 -24.37
CA SER A 94 16.59 -9.19 -25.52
C SER A 94 15.70 -7.95 -25.53
N LEU A 95 16.30 -6.79 -25.75
CA LEU A 95 15.60 -5.50 -25.78
C LEU A 95 14.69 -5.37 -26.99
N ASP A 96 13.48 -4.86 -26.77
CA ASP A 96 12.65 -4.33 -27.85
C ASP A 96 13.11 -2.91 -28.19
N LEU A 97 13.79 -2.78 -29.33
CA LEU A 97 14.39 -1.53 -29.82
C LEU A 97 13.49 -0.81 -30.84
N SER A 98 12.28 -1.34 -31.12
CA SER A 98 11.37 -0.83 -32.15
C SER A 98 10.98 0.63 -31.95
N ASN A 99 10.89 1.06 -30.69
CA ASN A 99 10.48 2.41 -30.29
C ASN A 99 11.65 3.37 -30.04
N LEU A 100 12.89 2.89 -30.07
CA LEU A 100 14.10 3.67 -29.82
C LEU A 100 14.65 4.19 -31.15
N ARG A 101 14.05 5.26 -31.69
CA ARG A 101 14.53 5.90 -32.92
C ARG A 101 14.69 7.40 -32.72
N TYR A 102 15.92 7.80 -32.44
CA TYR A 102 16.27 9.21 -32.26
C TYR A 102 16.89 9.81 -33.53
N PRO A 103 16.57 11.06 -33.87
CA PRO A 103 17.24 11.77 -34.95
C PRO A 103 18.69 12.11 -34.56
N PRO A 104 19.59 12.32 -35.54
CA PRO A 104 20.93 12.84 -35.26
C PRO A 104 20.83 14.20 -34.55
N VAL A 105 21.63 14.37 -33.49
CA VAL A 105 21.67 15.60 -32.71
C VAL A 105 22.51 16.63 -33.46
N SER A 106 21.91 17.77 -33.80
CA SER A 106 22.62 18.91 -34.39
C SER A 106 23.43 19.65 -33.33
N ASP A 107 24.66 20.02 -33.66
CA ASP A 107 25.49 20.89 -32.81
C ASP A 107 25.08 22.38 -32.94
N GLU A 108 24.08 22.69 -33.76
CA GLU A 108 23.67 24.05 -34.10
C GLU A 108 22.29 24.38 -33.55
N LEU A 109 22.23 25.32 -32.60
CA LEU A 109 20.98 25.98 -32.20
C LEU A 109 20.74 27.22 -33.05
N TRP A 110 19.59 27.26 -33.72
CA TRP A 110 19.18 28.39 -34.53
C TRP A 110 18.38 29.37 -33.69
N VAL A 111 18.94 30.55 -33.43
CA VAL A 111 18.28 31.65 -32.71
C VAL A 111 17.73 32.64 -33.73
N GLN A 112 16.41 32.79 -33.81
CA GLN A 112 15.77 33.76 -34.68
C GLN A 112 15.26 34.96 -33.87
N HIS A 113 15.84 36.14 -34.11
CA HIS A 113 15.40 37.39 -33.50
C HIS A 113 14.12 37.88 -34.17
N LEU A 114 12.96 37.67 -33.55
CA LEU A 114 11.64 38.02 -34.12
C LEU A 114 11.50 39.51 -34.47
N ARG A 115 12.21 40.39 -33.77
CA ARG A 115 12.17 41.85 -33.98
C ARG A 115 13.02 42.32 -35.17
N THR A 116 14.14 41.66 -35.45
CA THR A 116 15.14 42.11 -36.45
C THR A 116 15.26 41.18 -37.64
N GLY A 117 14.66 39.99 -37.59
CA GLY A 117 14.77 38.96 -38.62
C GLY A 117 16.15 38.32 -38.71
N GLN A 118 17.10 38.69 -37.85
CA GLN A 118 18.44 38.08 -37.80
C GLN A 118 18.36 36.65 -37.28
N ARG A 119 19.20 35.79 -37.89
CA ARG A 119 19.38 34.39 -37.50
C ARG A 119 20.82 34.22 -37.05
N ASP A 120 20.99 33.83 -35.80
CA ASP A 120 22.28 33.49 -35.23
C ASP A 120 22.37 31.98 -35.02
N ILE A 121 23.52 31.41 -35.34
CA ILE A 121 23.81 30.00 -35.10
C ILE A 121 24.69 29.94 -33.86
N VAL A 122 24.17 29.30 -32.82
CA VAL A 122 24.92 29.04 -31.58
C VAL A 122 25.36 27.59 -31.61
N ALA A 123 26.68 27.37 -31.68
CA ALA A 123 27.24 26.04 -31.54
C ALA A 123 27.05 25.56 -30.08
N LEU A 124 26.47 24.38 -29.89
CA LEU A 124 26.39 23.74 -28.59
C LEU A 124 27.81 23.38 -28.16
N GLY A 125 28.26 23.92 -27.02
CA GLY A 125 29.55 23.53 -26.46
C GLY A 125 29.57 22.03 -26.14
N SER A 126 30.71 21.39 -26.34
CA SER A 126 30.98 20.00 -25.93
C SER A 126 31.03 19.90 -24.40
N GLY A 127 29.89 20.10 -23.75
CA GLY A 127 29.70 19.99 -22.31
C GLY A 127 29.08 18.64 -21.98
N GLY A 128 29.86 17.76 -21.37
CA GLY A 128 29.43 16.44 -20.91
C GLY A 128 30.65 15.59 -20.56
N VAL A 129 30.43 14.54 -19.75
CA VAL A 129 31.47 13.54 -19.51
C VAL A 129 31.69 12.77 -20.82
N GLU A 130 32.95 12.71 -21.26
CA GLU A 130 33.34 11.88 -22.41
C GLU A 130 33.69 10.50 -21.89
N GLU A 131 32.77 9.55 -22.08
CA GLU A 131 33.04 8.15 -21.75
C GLU A 131 33.87 7.51 -22.87
N GLN A 132 34.78 6.61 -22.49
CA GLN A 132 35.64 5.92 -23.45
C GLN A 132 34.86 4.92 -24.31
N ARG A 133 33.79 4.35 -23.76
CA ARG A 133 32.93 3.40 -24.45
C ARG A 133 31.52 3.96 -24.59
N PRO A 134 30.87 3.79 -25.75
CA PRO A 134 29.49 4.24 -25.93
C PRO A 134 28.51 3.48 -25.02
N GLU A 135 28.84 2.23 -24.65
CA GLU A 135 28.03 1.44 -23.71
C GLU A 135 27.97 2.07 -22.31
N ASP A 136 29.04 2.73 -21.86
CA ASP A 136 29.14 3.32 -20.52
C ASP A 136 28.14 4.45 -20.31
N TYR A 137 27.73 5.16 -21.38
CA TYR A 137 26.64 6.14 -21.31
C TYR A 137 25.30 5.50 -20.91
N VAL A 138 25.00 4.32 -21.45
CA VAL A 138 23.75 3.62 -21.13
C VAL A 138 23.82 3.07 -19.71
N VAL A 139 24.94 2.42 -19.37
CA VAL A 139 25.16 1.82 -18.05
C VAL A 139 25.11 2.86 -16.94
N SER A 140 25.78 4.01 -17.11
CA SER A 140 25.72 5.12 -16.13
C SER A 140 24.30 5.62 -15.91
N GLY A 141 23.47 5.70 -16.95
CA GLY A 141 22.06 6.08 -16.81
C GLY A 141 21.20 5.01 -16.12
N LEU A 142 21.59 3.73 -16.19
CA LEU A 142 20.90 2.62 -15.52
C LEU A 142 21.30 2.48 -14.05
N ILE A 143 22.54 2.81 -13.68
CA ILE A 143 23.01 2.79 -12.29
C ILE A 143 22.34 3.88 -11.45
N ASP A 144 21.81 4.93 -12.07
CA ASP A 144 21.03 5.98 -11.38
C ASP A 144 19.71 5.46 -10.77
N PHE A 145 19.28 4.23 -11.08
CA PHE A 145 18.07 3.63 -10.52
C PHE A 145 18.36 2.82 -9.25
N ASP A 146 17.61 3.10 -8.17
CA ASP A 146 17.82 2.51 -6.83
C ASP A 146 17.68 0.97 -6.78
N ASP A 147 17.02 0.37 -7.77
CA ASP A 147 16.73 -1.07 -7.85
C ASP A 147 17.72 -1.84 -8.75
N ILE A 148 18.74 -1.18 -9.29
CA ILE A 148 19.79 -1.79 -10.10
C ILE A 148 21.11 -1.83 -9.32
N SER A 149 21.61 -3.04 -9.04
CA SER A 149 22.96 -3.27 -8.52
C SER A 149 23.95 -3.47 -9.66
N TYR A 150 24.94 -2.56 -9.79
CA TYR A 150 26.00 -2.70 -10.78
C TYR A 150 26.83 -3.97 -10.55
N ASP A 151 27.17 -4.25 -9.29
CA ASP A 151 28.05 -5.36 -8.93
C ASP A 151 27.42 -6.72 -9.26
N ASP A 152 26.10 -6.85 -9.09
CA ASP A 152 25.38 -8.11 -9.33
C ASP A 152 24.94 -8.30 -10.79
N HIS A 153 24.83 -7.22 -11.57
CA HIS A 153 24.20 -7.24 -12.89
C HIS A 153 25.06 -6.66 -14.01
N ALA A 154 26.36 -6.42 -13.78
CA ALA A 154 27.27 -5.84 -14.78
C ALA A 154 27.16 -6.53 -16.16
N GLU A 155 27.20 -7.87 -16.21
CA GLU A 155 27.13 -8.62 -17.47
C GLU A 155 25.84 -8.34 -18.25
N LEU A 156 24.69 -8.32 -17.57
CA LEU A 156 23.39 -8.01 -18.18
C LEU A 156 23.34 -6.54 -18.63
N LEU A 157 23.80 -5.60 -17.81
CA LEU A 157 23.78 -4.18 -18.13
C LEU A 157 24.61 -3.88 -19.38
N TYR A 158 25.79 -4.50 -19.51
CA TYR A 158 26.63 -4.34 -20.70
C TYR A 158 26.06 -5.03 -21.93
N ASP A 159 25.38 -6.18 -21.79
CA ASP A 159 24.68 -6.82 -22.91
C ASP A 159 23.54 -5.95 -23.45
N LEU A 160 22.72 -5.40 -22.55
CA LEU A 160 21.63 -4.47 -22.90
C LEU A 160 22.16 -3.17 -23.53
N ALA A 161 23.25 -2.64 -23.00
CA ALA A 161 23.92 -1.46 -23.57
C ALA A 161 24.47 -1.75 -24.97
N ALA A 162 25.10 -2.92 -25.18
CA ALA A 162 25.62 -3.32 -26.49
C ALA A 162 24.51 -3.46 -27.54
N GLN A 163 23.37 -4.08 -27.18
CA GLN A 163 22.20 -4.16 -28.07
C GLN A 163 21.70 -2.78 -28.49
N THR A 164 21.67 -1.83 -27.55
CA THR A 164 21.24 -0.44 -27.80
C THR A 164 22.20 0.31 -28.73
N VAL A 165 23.51 0.18 -28.49
CA VAL A 165 24.55 0.83 -29.31
C VAL A 165 24.55 0.26 -30.74
N GLU A 166 24.42 -1.06 -30.89
CA GLU A 166 24.39 -1.71 -32.21
C GLU A 166 23.20 -1.25 -33.04
N HIS A 167 22.03 -1.09 -32.41
CA HIS A 167 20.84 -0.56 -33.07
C HIS A 167 21.03 0.87 -33.57
N PHE A 168 21.66 1.75 -32.77
CA PHE A 168 21.96 3.11 -33.21
C PHE A 168 23.02 3.16 -34.31
N ARG A 169 24.07 2.33 -34.23
CA ARG A 169 25.06 2.18 -35.32
C ARG A 169 24.47 1.67 -36.62
N GLY A 170 23.35 0.94 -36.56
CA GLY A 170 22.63 0.47 -37.74
C GLY A 170 22.07 1.60 -38.62
N TYR A 171 21.83 2.80 -38.07
CA TYR A 171 21.24 3.91 -38.82
C TYR A 171 21.90 5.30 -38.60
N LEU A 172 22.85 5.44 -37.67
CA LEU A 172 23.61 6.66 -37.39
C LEU A 172 25.11 6.44 -37.61
N SER A 173 25.85 7.54 -37.78
CA SER A 173 27.32 7.51 -37.73
C SER A 173 27.79 7.24 -36.30
N GLU A 174 29.05 6.82 -36.14
CA GLU A 174 29.64 6.59 -34.81
C GLU A 174 29.63 7.87 -33.95
N ALA A 175 29.95 9.01 -34.55
CA ALA A 175 29.91 10.30 -33.87
C ALA A 175 28.49 10.70 -33.46
N ASP A 176 27.50 10.52 -34.34
CA ASP A 176 26.10 10.84 -34.05
C ASP A 176 25.50 9.89 -33.02
N THR A 177 25.93 8.63 -33.01
CA THR A 177 25.52 7.63 -32.01
C THR A 177 25.93 8.07 -30.62
N THR A 178 27.19 8.46 -30.42
CA THR A 178 27.69 8.95 -29.13
C THR A 178 26.94 10.22 -28.68
N LYS A 179 26.63 11.13 -29.62
CA LYS A 179 25.85 12.33 -29.33
C LYS A 179 24.41 12.01 -28.89
N VAL A 180 23.74 11.08 -29.59
CA VAL A 180 22.38 10.64 -29.25
C VAL A 180 22.36 9.95 -27.89
N LEU A 181 23.31 9.06 -27.62
CA LEU A 181 23.46 8.39 -26.32
C LEU A 181 23.66 9.39 -25.19
N ARG A 182 24.48 10.43 -25.40
CA ARG A 182 24.71 11.50 -24.43
C ARG A 182 23.48 12.39 -24.24
N ALA A 183 22.81 12.78 -25.32
CA ALA A 183 21.68 13.72 -25.26
C ALA A 183 20.40 13.08 -24.67
N TYR A 184 20.14 11.81 -25.01
CA TYR A 184 18.92 11.09 -24.64
C TYR A 184 19.18 10.00 -23.59
N GLN A 185 20.33 10.04 -22.91
CA GLN A 185 20.76 9.06 -21.92
C GLN A 185 19.65 8.64 -20.95
N ARG A 186 18.97 9.63 -20.35
CA ARG A 186 17.90 9.41 -19.36
C ARG A 186 16.67 8.73 -19.96
N GLU A 187 16.32 9.06 -21.20
CA GLU A 187 15.15 8.47 -21.86
C GLU A 187 15.43 7.03 -22.29
N ILE A 188 16.63 6.79 -22.81
CA ILE A 188 17.11 5.46 -23.18
C ILE A 188 17.15 4.56 -21.94
N ALA A 189 17.78 5.02 -20.86
CA ALA A 189 17.85 4.27 -19.60
C ALA A 189 16.45 3.99 -19.02
N ARG A 190 15.53 4.95 -19.07
CA ARG A 190 14.13 4.72 -18.64
C ARG A 190 13.42 3.66 -19.47
N ASN A 191 13.63 3.63 -20.79
CA ASN A 191 13.02 2.62 -21.65
C ASN A 191 13.55 1.22 -21.33
N ILE A 192 14.87 1.09 -21.20
CA ILE A 192 15.54 -0.17 -20.84
C ILE A 192 15.07 -0.62 -19.45
N HIS A 193 15.07 0.28 -18.45
CA HIS A 193 14.59 -0.01 -17.09
C HIS A 193 13.15 -0.52 -17.09
N ALA A 194 12.25 0.10 -17.84
CA ALA A 194 10.86 -0.35 -17.94
C ALA A 194 10.75 -1.78 -18.50
N GLN A 195 11.62 -2.17 -19.43
CA GLN A 195 11.69 -3.55 -19.93
C GLN A 195 12.33 -4.50 -18.91
N MET A 196 13.38 -4.06 -18.20
CA MET A 196 14.00 -4.84 -17.11
C MET A 196 12.99 -5.21 -16.02
N GLN A 197 12.09 -4.28 -15.65
CA GLN A 197 11.05 -4.55 -14.65
C GLN A 197 10.13 -5.72 -15.02
N ALA A 198 9.89 -5.96 -16.31
CA ALA A 198 9.09 -7.09 -16.77
C ALA A 198 9.79 -8.45 -16.57
N HIS A 199 11.12 -8.44 -16.41
CA HIS A 199 11.98 -9.60 -16.24
C HIS A 199 12.59 -9.71 -14.83
N TYR A 200 12.09 -8.91 -13.89
CA TYR A 200 12.49 -8.93 -12.50
C TYR A 200 12.04 -10.23 -11.82
N TRP A 201 12.93 -10.81 -11.02
CA TRP A 201 12.62 -11.94 -10.16
C TRP A 201 13.15 -11.71 -8.75
N GLU A 202 12.43 -12.26 -7.78
CA GLU A 202 12.80 -12.28 -6.37
C GLU A 202 12.67 -13.71 -5.85
N SER A 203 13.73 -14.25 -5.25
CA SER A 203 13.72 -15.54 -4.57
C SER A 203 14.09 -15.34 -3.11
N ALA A 204 13.16 -15.70 -2.22
CA ALA A 204 13.43 -15.81 -0.79
C ALA A 204 13.64 -17.29 -0.41
N THR A 205 14.70 -17.56 0.37
CA THR A 205 15.12 -18.92 0.73
C THR A 205 14.14 -19.60 1.70
N SER A 206 13.46 -18.83 2.56
CA SER A 206 12.36 -19.32 3.40
C SER A 206 11.45 -18.19 3.86
N TYR A 207 10.19 -18.52 4.12
CA TYR A 207 9.21 -17.59 4.66
C TYR A 207 8.80 -18.07 6.05
N ASP A 208 9.02 -17.26 7.09
CA ASP A 208 8.48 -17.53 8.42
C ASP A 208 7.21 -16.70 8.65
N THR A 209 6.23 -17.31 9.32
CA THR A 209 4.94 -16.69 9.63
C THR A 209 4.95 -16.16 11.05
N VAL A 210 5.17 -14.85 11.20
CA VAL A 210 5.14 -14.19 12.50
C VAL A 210 3.71 -13.70 12.77
N VAL A 211 3.02 -14.32 13.70
CA VAL A 211 1.74 -13.79 14.22
C VAL A 211 2.06 -12.65 15.17
N SER A 212 1.91 -11.41 14.70
CA SER A 212 2.25 -10.20 15.48
C SER A 212 1.14 -9.75 16.42
N LYS A 213 -0.12 -10.01 16.08
CA LYS A 213 -1.30 -9.69 16.88
C LYS A 213 -2.34 -10.81 16.79
N GLY A 214 -2.94 -11.18 17.92
CA GLY A 214 -3.97 -12.23 17.97
C GLY A 214 -5.32 -11.78 17.40
N PHE A 215 -5.63 -10.49 17.52
CA PHE A 215 -6.82 -9.87 16.93
C PHE A 215 -6.51 -8.41 16.59
N ILE A 216 -7.28 -7.85 15.65
CA ILE A 216 -7.21 -6.45 15.25
C ILE A 216 -8.57 -5.80 15.48
N ASN A 217 -8.57 -4.59 16.03
CA ASN A 217 -9.78 -3.77 16.01
C ASN A 217 -10.12 -3.38 14.57
N LEU A 218 -11.42 -3.35 14.28
CA LEU A 218 -11.91 -2.82 13.03
C LEU A 218 -11.64 -1.32 12.97
N LYS A 219 -11.12 -0.85 11.85
CA LYS A 219 -10.99 0.59 11.60
C LYS A 219 -12.38 1.21 11.59
N GLU A 220 -12.52 2.34 12.28
CA GLU A 220 -13.73 3.14 12.22
C GLU A 220 -13.90 3.68 10.80
N SER A 221 -15.06 3.43 10.20
CA SER A 221 -15.42 4.01 8.92
C SER A 221 -16.14 5.33 9.19
N ALA A 222 -15.42 6.44 9.05
CA ALA A 222 -16.00 7.77 9.15
C ALA A 222 -16.86 8.05 7.91
N TYR A 223 -18.16 7.78 8.00
CA TYR A 223 -19.10 8.16 6.96
C TYR A 223 -19.52 9.61 7.15
N THR A 224 -19.16 10.48 6.20
CA THR A 224 -19.79 11.79 6.08
C THR A 224 -21.20 11.56 5.52
N TYR A 225 -22.21 11.91 6.31
CA TYR A 225 -23.61 11.92 5.91
C TYR A 225 -24.22 13.29 6.25
N ALA A 226 -25.16 13.76 5.43
CA ALA A 226 -25.93 14.96 5.76
C ALA A 226 -26.83 14.64 6.96
N ILE A 227 -26.79 15.47 8.01
CA ILE A 227 -27.49 15.29 9.29
C ILE A 227 -29.01 14.99 9.15
N ASN A 228 -29.61 15.30 7.99
CA ASN A 228 -31.03 15.11 7.70
C ASN A 228 -31.39 13.87 6.85
N GLU A 229 -30.43 13.08 6.39
CA GLU A 229 -30.73 11.83 5.66
C GLU A 229 -30.74 10.64 6.63
N GLN A 230 -31.93 10.08 6.87
CA GLN A 230 -32.05 8.86 7.65
C GLN A 230 -31.44 7.68 6.89
N PRO A 231 -30.64 6.82 7.55
CA PRO A 231 -30.13 5.61 6.94
C PRO A 231 -31.28 4.74 6.41
N LEU A 232 -31.16 4.27 5.18
CA LEU A 232 -32.12 3.36 4.56
C LEU A 232 -31.99 1.96 5.16
N ASP A 233 -33.09 1.21 5.17
CA ASP A 233 -33.04 -0.22 5.47
C ASP A 233 -32.29 -0.94 4.33
N TYR A 234 -31.31 -1.77 4.68
CA TYR A 234 -30.49 -2.54 3.74
C TYR A 234 -31.30 -3.48 2.82
N HIS A 235 -32.51 -3.91 3.23
CA HIS A 235 -33.40 -4.70 2.39
C HIS A 235 -33.99 -3.89 1.23
N VAL A 236 -34.15 -2.58 1.40
CA VAL A 236 -34.79 -1.70 0.43
C VAL A 236 -33.78 -1.31 -0.65
N SER A 237 -34.10 -1.64 -1.91
CA SER A 237 -33.34 -1.15 -3.06
C SER A 237 -33.64 0.33 -3.28
N PRO A 238 -32.64 1.23 -3.31
CA PRO A 238 -32.89 2.63 -3.65
C PRO A 238 -33.33 2.81 -5.09
N ALA A 239 -33.97 3.97 -5.35
CA ALA A 239 -34.48 4.32 -6.67
C ALA A 239 -33.35 4.59 -7.69
N ASP A 240 -32.28 5.26 -7.27
CA ASP A 240 -31.11 5.52 -8.11
C ASP A 240 -30.02 4.49 -7.82
N LYS A 241 -29.73 3.64 -8.81
CA LYS A 241 -28.70 2.60 -8.72
C LYS A 241 -27.37 3.03 -9.34
N SER A 242 -27.33 4.17 -10.04
CA SER A 242 -26.13 4.64 -10.71
C SER A 242 -25.14 5.29 -9.74
N ASN A 243 -25.65 5.88 -8.65
CA ASN A 243 -24.85 6.46 -7.58
C ASN A 243 -25.23 5.86 -6.23
N MET A 244 -24.71 4.67 -5.94
CA MET A 244 -25.01 3.91 -4.72
C MET A 244 -24.28 4.44 -3.48
N ALA A 245 -23.08 5.00 -3.67
CA ALA A 245 -22.22 5.51 -2.60
C ALA A 245 -22.80 6.70 -1.82
N LYS A 246 -23.86 7.34 -2.33
CA LYS A 246 -24.57 8.40 -1.59
C LYS A 246 -25.45 7.85 -0.46
N TYR A 247 -25.96 6.63 -0.59
CA TYR A 247 -26.89 6.05 0.37
C TYR A 247 -26.16 5.42 1.55
N LEU A 248 -26.66 5.69 2.75
CA LEU A 248 -26.23 5.04 3.98
C LEU A 248 -27.27 4.00 4.37
N PHE A 249 -26.85 2.76 4.59
CA PHE A 249 -27.73 1.68 4.99
C PHE A 249 -27.54 1.33 6.47
N SER A 250 -28.62 0.96 7.14
CA SER A 250 -28.64 0.48 8.52
C SER A 250 -29.60 -0.70 8.66
N GLY A 251 -29.80 -1.19 9.89
CA GLY A 251 -30.68 -2.32 10.19
C GLY A 251 -29.98 -3.68 10.27
N PHE A 252 -28.65 -3.70 10.20
CA PHE A 252 -27.85 -4.90 10.34
C PHE A 252 -27.83 -5.39 11.79
N ARG A 253 -27.86 -6.72 11.99
CA ARG A 253 -27.71 -7.38 13.29
C ARG A 253 -26.39 -8.14 13.39
N LYS A 254 -25.91 -8.70 12.29
CA LYS A 254 -24.67 -9.50 12.21
C LYS A 254 -23.50 -8.72 11.60
N CYS A 255 -23.76 -7.56 10.99
CA CYS A 255 -22.70 -6.65 10.57
C CYS A 255 -22.01 -6.05 11.79
N LEU A 256 -20.68 -5.99 11.77
CA LEU A 256 -19.90 -5.35 12.83
C LEU A 256 -19.97 -3.82 12.80
N TYR A 257 -20.44 -3.25 11.69
CA TYR A 257 -20.73 -1.83 11.57
C TYR A 257 -22.23 -1.57 11.65
N ALA A 258 -22.63 -0.60 12.48
CA ALA A 258 -24.03 -0.20 12.62
C ALA A 258 -24.61 0.38 11.33
N VAL A 259 -23.77 1.02 10.52
CA VAL A 259 -24.13 1.63 9.23
C VAL A 259 -23.08 1.31 8.17
N GLN A 260 -23.51 1.19 6.91
CA GLN A 260 -22.63 0.82 5.80
C GLN A 260 -23.01 1.56 4.51
N LYS A 261 -21.99 1.97 3.74
CA LYS A 261 -22.16 2.41 2.34
C LYS A 261 -21.70 1.34 1.37
N PHE A 262 -22.39 1.25 0.24
CA PHE A 262 -22.09 0.32 -0.85
C PHE A 262 -21.79 1.10 -2.13
N ASP A 263 -20.81 0.63 -2.90
CA ASP A 263 -20.44 1.26 -4.16
C ASP A 263 -21.33 0.75 -5.31
N SER A 264 -22.01 -0.39 -5.10
CA SER A 264 -22.93 -1.02 -6.05
C SER A 264 -24.16 -1.68 -5.39
N ASP A 265 -25.27 -1.83 -6.13
CA ASP A 265 -26.44 -2.61 -5.66
C ASP A 265 -26.10 -4.11 -5.49
N ALA A 266 -25.08 -4.60 -6.22
CA ALA A 266 -24.60 -5.97 -6.08
C ALA A 266 -23.98 -6.21 -4.69
N GLU A 267 -23.16 -5.28 -4.18
CA GLU A 267 -22.64 -5.32 -2.81
C GLU A 267 -23.77 -5.29 -1.77
N ARG A 268 -24.80 -4.45 -1.97
CA ARG A 268 -25.97 -4.43 -1.07
C ARG A 268 -26.68 -5.78 -1.05
N LYS A 269 -26.90 -6.40 -2.21
CA LYS A 269 -27.50 -7.75 -2.29
C LYS A 269 -26.64 -8.80 -1.59
N LEU A 270 -25.31 -8.72 -1.75
CA LEU A 270 -24.38 -9.58 -1.03
C LEU A 270 -24.51 -9.38 0.48
N ALA A 271 -24.61 -8.13 0.95
CA ALA A 271 -24.84 -7.83 2.36
C ALA A 271 -26.14 -8.46 2.89
N VAL A 272 -27.24 -8.46 2.11
CA VAL A 272 -28.48 -9.15 2.49
C VAL A 272 -28.26 -10.65 2.67
N ILE A 273 -27.49 -11.29 1.78
CA ILE A 273 -27.17 -12.72 1.87
C ILE A 273 -26.29 -13.01 3.09
N LEU A 274 -25.24 -12.19 3.29
CA LEU A 274 -24.34 -12.32 4.44
C LEU A 274 -25.09 -12.14 5.76
N GLU A 275 -25.99 -11.17 5.85
CA GLU A 275 -26.82 -10.95 7.04
C GLU A 275 -27.71 -12.17 7.35
N ARG A 276 -28.20 -12.87 6.32
CA ARG A 276 -28.97 -14.12 6.48
C ARG A 276 -28.10 -15.29 6.93
N ASP A 277 -26.99 -15.55 6.24
CA ASP A 277 -26.29 -16.84 6.28
C ASP A 277 -24.97 -16.82 7.08
N SER A 278 -24.42 -15.64 7.41
CA SER A 278 -23.19 -15.53 8.19
C SER A 278 -23.44 -15.57 9.70
N ILE A 279 -22.37 -15.80 10.47
CA ILE A 279 -22.34 -15.58 11.93
C ILE A 279 -22.11 -14.10 12.22
N LYS A 280 -21.08 -13.52 11.59
CA LYS A 280 -20.75 -12.09 11.59
C LYS A 280 -20.12 -11.73 10.25
N TRP A 281 -20.26 -10.49 9.83
CA TRP A 281 -19.62 -9.99 8.61
C TRP A 281 -19.31 -8.50 8.71
N PHE A 282 -18.46 -8.00 7.83
CA PHE A 282 -18.21 -6.57 7.68
C PHE A 282 -17.62 -6.29 6.29
N LYS A 283 -17.80 -5.06 5.77
CA LYS A 283 -17.05 -4.58 4.61
C LYS A 283 -15.73 -3.98 5.11
N PRO A 284 -14.57 -4.52 4.74
CA PRO A 284 -13.29 -4.02 5.26
C PRO A 284 -13.03 -2.59 4.76
N ALA A 285 -12.65 -1.72 5.69
CA ALA A 285 -12.16 -0.40 5.34
C ALA A 285 -10.79 -0.49 4.64
N ARG A 286 -10.44 0.56 3.89
CA ARG A 286 -9.13 0.64 3.22
C ARG A 286 -7.99 0.51 4.23
N GLY A 287 -7.05 -0.39 3.91
CA GLY A 287 -5.93 -0.72 4.78
C GLY A 287 -6.31 -1.46 6.07
N GLN A 288 -7.49 -2.09 6.16
CA GLN A 288 -7.85 -2.98 7.28
C GLN A 288 -6.98 -4.24 7.30
N PHE A 289 -6.80 -4.87 6.14
CA PHE A 289 -6.04 -6.12 6.00
C PHE A 289 -4.57 -5.91 5.62
N GLN A 290 -4.15 -4.68 5.30
CA GLN A 290 -2.79 -4.35 4.84
C GLN A 290 -2.30 -5.27 3.70
N MET A 291 -3.23 -5.74 2.87
CA MET A 291 -2.92 -6.50 1.67
C MET A 291 -2.54 -5.50 0.58
N VAL A 292 -1.33 -5.66 0.05
CA VAL A 292 -0.78 -4.84 -1.04
C VAL A 292 -0.46 -5.77 -2.19
N TYR A 293 -0.84 -5.39 -3.40
CA TYR A 293 -0.51 -6.11 -4.63
C TYR A 293 0.24 -5.19 -5.58
N LEU A 294 1.09 -5.77 -6.42
CA LEU A 294 1.79 -5.05 -7.48
C LEU A 294 0.88 -4.99 -8.71
N LEU A 295 0.55 -3.78 -9.15
CA LEU A 295 -0.14 -3.53 -10.41
C LEU A 295 0.68 -2.53 -11.22
N ASN A 296 1.21 -2.97 -12.36
CA ASN A 296 2.05 -2.14 -13.25
C ASN A 296 3.24 -1.51 -12.52
N GLY A 297 3.94 -2.26 -11.66
CA GLY A 297 5.06 -1.76 -10.86
C GLY A 297 4.69 -0.86 -9.68
N ASN A 298 3.41 -0.47 -9.53
CA ASN A 298 2.93 0.30 -8.39
C ASN A 298 2.32 -0.60 -7.33
N GLN A 299 2.71 -0.38 -6.08
CA GLN A 299 2.08 -1.00 -4.92
C GLN A 299 0.68 -0.41 -4.72
N GLN A 300 -0.36 -1.22 -4.90
CA GLN A 300 -1.74 -0.84 -4.67
C GLN A 300 -2.31 -1.60 -3.48
N GLU A 301 -3.04 -0.88 -2.63
CA GLU A 301 -3.76 -1.51 -1.53
C GLU A 301 -5.00 -2.23 -2.04
N TYR A 302 -5.30 -3.38 -1.43
CA TYR A 302 -6.53 -4.11 -1.68
C TYR A 302 -7.76 -3.23 -1.45
N GLN A 303 -8.62 -3.19 -2.47
CA GLN A 303 -9.98 -2.65 -2.39
C GLN A 303 -10.95 -3.82 -2.60
N PRO A 304 -11.90 -4.03 -1.65
CA PRO A 304 -12.88 -5.10 -1.74
C PRO A 304 -13.91 -4.91 -2.84
#